data_AF-A0A2Y9HXD2-F1
#
_entry.id   AF-A0A2Y9HXD2-F1
#
_cell.length_a   1.000
_cell.length_b   1.000
_cell.length_c   1.000
_cell.angle_alpha   90.00
_cell.angle_beta   90.00
_cell.angle_gamma   90.00
#
_symmetry.space_group_name_H-M   'P 1'
#
loop_
_entity.id
_entity.type
_entity.pdbx_description
1 polymer ?
#
loop_
_entity_poly.entity_id
_entity_poly.type
_entity_poly.pdbx_seq_one_letter_code
_entity_poly.pdbx_strand_id
1 'polypeptide(L)'
;MICLRPSKEFVAEPLIFMPPLHITEMPAWAVSSLGFSNPGTRTSTLFFYFSRRLHAEFAAERDWGQFHQPRNLLLALVGEVGELAELFQWKPDEEPGPQAWPPRERAALQEELSDVLIYLVALAARCHVDLPQAVLSKMDLNRRRYPAHLSRGSALKYTDLPHGATSEDQAVGPADLDCESKGQAST
;
A
#
# COMPACT_ATOMS: atom_id res chain seq x y z
N MET A 1 -12.08 11.77 23.89
CA MET A 1 -12.65 10.42 23.79
C MET A 1 -12.29 9.93 22.41
N ILE A 2 -11.31 9.03 22.32
CA ILE A 2 -10.99 8.34 21.06
C ILE A 2 -11.97 7.17 21.02
N CYS A 3 -12.73 7.01 19.95
CA CYS A 3 -13.52 5.80 19.71
C CYS A 3 -12.53 4.66 19.39
N LEU A 4 -11.77 4.23 20.39
CA LEU A 4 -11.15 2.92 20.36
C LEU A 4 -12.29 1.92 20.46
N ARG A 5 -12.28 0.93 19.57
CA ARG A 5 -13.21 -0.19 19.60
C ARG A 5 -13.15 -0.77 21.03
N PRO A 6 -14.28 -1.00 21.73
CA PRO A 6 -14.23 -1.73 23.00
C PRO A 6 -13.66 -3.11 22.69
N SER A 7 -12.67 -3.53 23.48
CA SER A 7 -11.98 -4.82 23.39
C SER A 7 -12.96 -5.94 23.02
N LYS A 8 -12.75 -6.57 21.85
CA LYS A 8 -13.63 -7.57 21.25
C LYS A 8 -13.86 -8.75 22.21
N GLU A 9 -14.91 -8.69 23.03
CA GLU A 9 -15.53 -9.89 23.58
C GLU A 9 -16.25 -10.60 22.42
N PHE A 10 -15.90 -11.87 22.26
CA PHE A 10 -16.35 -12.74 21.19
C PHE A 10 -17.85 -13.02 21.35
N VAL A 11 -18.72 -12.17 20.80
CA VAL A 11 -20.14 -12.46 20.64
C VAL A 11 -20.47 -12.47 19.16
N ALA A 12 -20.64 -13.68 18.62
CA ALA A 12 -21.18 -13.90 17.30
C ALA A 12 -22.66 -13.45 17.29
N GLU A 13 -22.97 -12.39 16.55
CA GLU A 13 -24.33 -12.02 16.16
C GLU A 13 -24.44 -11.94 14.62
N PRO A 14 -25.63 -12.19 14.05
CA PRO A 14 -25.76 -12.89 12.78
C PRO A 14 -25.56 -11.97 11.57
N LEU A 15 -24.98 -12.58 10.53
CA LEU A 15 -24.88 -12.07 9.16
C LEU A 15 -26.20 -11.45 8.69
N ILE A 16 -26.25 -10.12 8.62
CA ILE A 16 -27.26 -9.41 7.81
C ILE A 16 -26.81 -9.47 6.36
N PHE A 17 -27.56 -10.27 5.60
CA PHE A 17 -27.48 -10.42 4.16
C PHE A 17 -27.66 -9.07 3.46
N MET A 18 -26.57 -8.53 2.89
CA MET A 18 -26.62 -7.33 2.05
C MET A 18 -26.76 -7.77 0.58
N PRO A 19 -27.76 -7.29 -0.18
CA PRO A 19 -27.93 -7.69 -1.57
C PRO A 19 -26.81 -7.11 -2.46
N PRO A 20 -26.50 -7.75 -3.61
CA PRO A 20 -25.43 -7.29 -4.50
C PRO A 20 -25.81 -5.95 -5.16
N LEU A 21 -25.03 -4.91 -4.90
CA LEU A 21 -25.10 -3.67 -5.67
C LEU A 21 -24.49 -3.91 -7.06
N HIS A 22 -25.34 -3.91 -8.08
CA HIS A 22 -24.94 -3.96 -9.48
C HIS A 22 -24.05 -2.76 -9.83
N ILE A 23 -22.84 -3.03 -10.29
CA ILE A 23 -21.90 -2.06 -10.86
C ILE A 23 -22.36 -1.72 -12.28
N THR A 24 -23.42 -0.93 -12.38
CA THR A 24 -23.83 -0.22 -13.60
C THR A 24 -24.62 0.96 -13.10
N GLU A 25 -23.99 2.08 -12.78
CA GLU A 25 -24.10 3.28 -13.61
C GLU A 25 -23.14 4.36 -13.07
N MET A 26 -22.03 4.59 -13.77
CA MET A 26 -21.27 5.84 -13.64
C MET A 26 -21.47 6.63 -14.94
N PRO A 27 -21.78 7.94 -14.89
CA PRO A 27 -22.02 8.73 -16.09
C PRO A 27 -20.70 8.99 -16.84
N ALA A 28 -20.75 8.84 -18.17
CA ALA A 28 -19.61 8.86 -19.08
C ALA A 28 -18.75 10.15 -19.04
N TRP A 29 -19.28 11.26 -18.50
CA TRP A 29 -18.54 12.53 -18.42
C TRP A 29 -17.48 12.55 -17.31
N ALA A 30 -17.60 11.68 -16.29
CA ALA A 30 -16.61 11.59 -15.21
C ALA A 30 -15.27 10.98 -15.65
N VAL A 31 -15.24 10.29 -16.80
CA VAL A 31 -14.07 9.59 -17.34
C VAL A 31 -13.16 10.52 -18.16
N SER A 32 -13.70 11.62 -18.70
CA SER A 32 -13.02 12.39 -19.76
C SER A 32 -12.26 13.64 -19.28
N SER A 33 -12.39 14.06 -18.02
CA SER A 33 -11.83 15.34 -17.54
C SER A 33 -10.47 15.24 -16.83
N LEU A 34 -9.88 14.05 -16.74
CA LEU A 34 -8.61 13.83 -16.06
C LEU A 34 -7.67 13.08 -17.02
N GLY A 35 -6.84 13.84 -17.74
CA GLY A 35 -5.88 13.32 -18.71
C GLY A 35 -4.78 12.45 -18.09
N PHE A 36 -5.11 11.22 -17.70
CA PHE A 36 -4.17 10.26 -17.13
C PHE A 36 -4.10 8.97 -17.96
N SER A 37 -3.03 8.86 -18.73
CA SER A 37 -2.81 7.86 -19.78
C SER A 37 -2.21 6.53 -19.31
N ASN A 38 -2.28 6.15 -18.03
CA ASN A 38 -1.71 4.89 -17.56
C ASN A 38 -2.74 4.00 -16.83
N PRO A 39 -3.01 2.75 -17.29
CA PRO A 39 -3.97 1.85 -16.67
C PRO A 39 -3.57 1.40 -15.25
N GLY A 40 -2.28 1.33 -14.91
CA GLY A 40 -1.82 0.93 -13.57
C GLY A 40 -2.09 1.97 -12.47
N THR A 41 -2.15 3.25 -12.84
CA THR A 41 -2.50 4.36 -11.93
C THR A 41 -4.00 4.52 -11.70
N ARG A 42 -4.85 3.92 -12.56
CA ARG A 42 -6.31 4.01 -12.43
C ARG A 42 -6.80 3.27 -11.19
N THR A 43 -6.36 2.03 -10.97
CA THR A 43 -6.85 1.17 -9.89
C THR A 43 -6.48 1.70 -8.51
N SER A 44 -5.25 2.20 -8.34
CA SER A 44 -4.75 2.68 -7.04
C SER A 44 -5.37 4.01 -6.61
N THR A 45 -5.56 4.95 -7.54
CA THR A 45 -6.18 6.25 -7.25
C THR A 45 -7.67 6.07 -6.90
N LEU A 46 -8.37 5.20 -7.65
CA LEU A 46 -9.75 4.84 -7.36
C LEU A 46 -9.87 4.18 -5.99
N PHE A 47 -8.97 3.26 -5.63
CA PHE A 47 -8.98 2.60 -4.32
C PHE A 47 -8.92 3.60 -3.15
N PHE A 48 -7.91 4.49 -3.12
CA PHE A 48 -7.79 5.48 -2.05
C PHE A 48 -8.98 6.44 -2.00
N TYR A 49 -9.51 6.82 -3.16
CA TYR A 49 -10.71 7.65 -3.25
C TYR A 49 -11.94 6.93 -2.69
N PHE A 50 -12.15 5.65 -3.05
CA PHE A 50 -13.24 4.83 -2.53
C PHE A 50 -13.12 4.60 -1.02
N SER A 51 -11.94 4.23 -0.52
CA SER A 51 -11.72 4.05 0.92
C SER A 51 -12.00 5.34 1.71
N ARG A 52 -11.53 6.48 1.21
CA ARG A 52 -11.82 7.79 1.82
C ARG A 52 -13.31 8.09 1.83
N ARG A 53 -14.00 7.83 0.71
CA ARG A 53 -15.43 8.08 0.55
C ARG A 53 -16.26 7.19 1.49
N LEU A 54 -16.03 5.89 1.48
CA LEU A 54 -16.74 4.93 2.32
C LEU A 54 -16.56 5.26 3.82
N HIS A 55 -15.34 5.60 4.23
CA HIS A 55 -15.08 6.00 5.62
C HIS A 55 -15.79 7.32 5.98
N ALA A 56 -15.81 8.30 5.06
CA ALA A 56 -16.51 9.56 5.29
C ALA A 56 -18.04 9.38 5.38
N GLU A 57 -18.61 8.54 4.52
CA GLU A 57 -20.04 8.17 4.55
C GLU A 57 -20.38 7.46 5.87
N PHE A 58 -19.60 6.43 6.23
CA PHE A 58 -19.75 5.69 7.50
C PHE A 58 -19.69 6.61 8.73
N ALA A 59 -18.76 7.56 8.74
CA ALA A 59 -18.59 8.52 9.82
C ALA A 59 -19.72 9.55 9.88
N ALA A 60 -20.20 10.01 8.72
CA ALA A 60 -21.29 10.98 8.63
C ALA A 60 -22.61 10.40 9.12
N GLU A 61 -22.91 9.15 8.76
CA GLU A 61 -24.09 8.41 9.25
C GLU A 61 -24.15 8.33 10.78
N ARG A 62 -23.00 8.38 11.45
CA ARG A 62 -22.86 8.24 12.90
C ARG A 62 -22.59 9.56 13.62
N ASP A 63 -22.54 10.67 12.88
CA ASP A 63 -22.14 11.98 13.38
C ASP A 63 -20.74 11.97 14.08
N TRP A 64 -19.84 11.13 13.57
CA TRP A 64 -18.49 10.97 14.13
C TRP A 64 -17.49 12.00 13.63
N GLY A 65 -17.92 12.89 12.73
CA GLY A 65 -17.10 14.00 12.24
C GLY A 65 -16.51 14.87 13.36
N GLN A 66 -17.23 15.03 14.47
CA GLN A 66 -16.78 15.76 15.66
C GLN A 66 -15.55 15.14 16.34
N PHE A 67 -15.41 13.81 16.28
CA PHE A 67 -14.32 13.07 16.91
C PHE A 67 -13.11 12.89 15.97
N HIS A 68 -13.28 13.12 14.67
CA HIS A 68 -12.24 12.98 13.64
C HIS A 68 -11.31 14.19 13.54
N GLN A 69 -10.78 14.65 14.68
CA GLN A 69 -9.65 15.59 14.69
C GLN A 69 -8.34 14.85 14.36
N PRO A 70 -7.35 15.48 13.69
CA PRO A 70 -6.12 14.81 13.28
C PRO A 70 -5.43 14.02 14.40
N ARG A 71 -5.36 14.60 15.61
CA ARG A 71 -4.76 13.93 16.78
C ARG A 71 -5.51 12.66 17.17
N ASN A 72 -6.84 12.67 17.12
CA ASN A 72 -7.63 11.51 17.52
C ASN A 72 -7.49 10.38 16.50
N LEU A 73 -7.49 10.71 15.20
CA LEU A 73 -7.25 9.75 14.12
C LEU A 73 -5.84 9.15 14.21
N LEU A 74 -4.83 9.95 14.55
CA LEU A 74 -3.47 9.46 14.79
C LEU A 74 -3.41 8.49 15.97
N LEU A 75 -4.10 8.80 17.08
CA LEU A 75 -4.09 7.92 18.24
C LEU A 75 -4.87 6.61 17.99
N ALA A 76 -5.96 6.66 17.22
CA ALA A 76 -6.65 5.46 16.75
C ALA A 76 -5.73 4.61 15.87
N LEU A 77 -5.06 5.23 14.88
CA LEU A 77 -4.06 4.56 14.03
C LEU A 77 -2.97 3.85 14.85
N VAL A 78 -2.44 4.49 15.89
CA VAL A 78 -1.45 3.87 16.77
C VAL A 78 -2.03 2.66 17.52
N GLY A 79 -3.30 2.71 17.92
CA GLY A 79 -4.01 1.58 18.52
C GLY A 79 -4.07 0.37 17.58
N GLU A 80 -4.53 0.57 16.35
CA GLU A 80 -4.62 -0.51 15.35
C GLU A 80 -3.23 -1.07 14.96
N VAL A 81 -2.19 -0.23 14.96
CA VAL A 81 -0.80 -0.71 14.80
C VAL A 81 -0.38 -1.59 15.97
N GLY A 82 -0.85 -1.30 17.18
CA GLY A 82 -0.66 -2.14 18.36
C GLY A 82 -1.34 -3.50 18.22
N GLU A 83 -2.63 -3.51 17.84
CA GLU A 83 -3.38 -4.76 17.59
C GLU A 83 -2.73 -5.60 16.49
N LEU A 84 -2.27 -4.96 15.40
CA LEU A 84 -1.48 -5.64 14.36
C LEU A 84 -0.19 -6.23 14.92
N ALA A 85 0.54 -5.51 15.77
CA ALA A 85 1.78 -6.01 16.37
C ALA A 85 1.55 -7.20 17.32
N GLU A 86 0.42 -7.25 18.04
CA GLU A 86 0.05 -8.37 18.91
C GLU A 86 -0.06 -9.70 18.17
N LEU A 87 -0.43 -9.68 16.87
CA LEU A 87 -0.46 -10.89 16.03
C LEU A 87 0.92 -11.51 15.81
N PHE A 88 1.98 -10.69 15.84
CA PHE A 88 3.35 -11.12 15.55
C PHE A 88 4.21 -11.28 16.81
N GLN A 89 3.83 -10.68 17.94
CA GLN A 89 4.71 -10.50 19.11
C GLN A 89 5.30 -11.80 19.70
N TRP A 90 4.63 -12.94 19.52
CA TRP A 90 5.06 -14.26 20.04
C TRP A 90 5.41 -15.26 18.94
N LYS A 91 5.54 -14.83 17.68
CA LYS A 91 5.90 -15.71 16.56
C LYS A 91 7.42 -15.91 16.51
N PRO A 92 7.92 -17.15 16.55
CA PRO A 92 9.36 -17.41 16.45
C PRO A 92 9.86 -17.22 15.02
N ASP A 93 11.14 -16.90 14.88
CA ASP A 93 11.77 -16.60 13.58
C ASP A 93 11.80 -17.82 12.64
N GLU A 94 11.81 -19.05 13.19
CA GLU A 94 11.83 -20.28 12.39
C GLU A 94 10.45 -20.75 11.93
N GLU A 95 9.36 -20.14 12.42
CA GLU A 95 8.01 -20.53 12.00
C GLU A 95 7.68 -20.07 10.57
N PRO A 96 6.87 -20.86 9.83
CA PRO A 96 6.31 -20.41 8.57
C PRO A 96 5.61 -19.05 8.71
N GLY A 97 5.93 -18.12 7.82
CA GLY A 97 5.36 -16.77 7.86
C GLY A 97 3.83 -16.72 7.67
N PRO A 98 3.23 -15.52 7.65
CA PRO A 98 1.78 -15.33 7.71
C PRO A 98 0.94 -16.04 6.64
N GLN A 99 1.57 -16.48 5.54
CA GLN A 99 0.90 -17.24 4.49
C GLN A 99 0.41 -18.62 4.97
N ALA A 100 1.10 -19.21 5.95
CA ALA A 100 0.81 -20.54 6.50
C ALA A 100 0.00 -20.50 7.81
N TRP A 101 -0.35 -19.30 8.29
CA TRP A 101 -1.14 -19.14 9.50
C TRP A 101 -2.54 -19.77 9.36
N PRO A 102 -3.15 -20.23 10.47
CA PRO A 102 -4.49 -20.78 10.45
C PRO A 102 -5.51 -19.74 9.98
N PRO A 103 -6.66 -20.16 9.40
CA PRO A 103 -7.64 -19.24 8.80
C PRO A 103 -8.08 -18.10 9.73
N ARG A 104 -8.22 -18.38 11.04
CA ARG A 104 -8.60 -17.37 12.04
C ARG A 104 -7.54 -16.28 12.20
N GLU A 105 -6.27 -16.64 12.28
CA GLU A 105 -5.17 -15.66 12.40
C GLU A 105 -5.00 -14.87 11.11
N ARG A 106 -5.21 -15.50 9.95
CA ARG A 106 -5.22 -14.80 8.66
C ARG A 106 -6.36 -13.79 8.54
N ALA A 107 -7.53 -14.11 9.06
CA ALA A 107 -8.65 -13.18 9.11
C ALA A 107 -8.32 -11.98 10.03
N ALA A 108 -7.80 -12.23 11.22
CA ALA A 108 -7.35 -11.16 12.13
C ALA A 108 -6.29 -10.27 11.46
N LEU A 109 -5.29 -10.85 10.79
CA LEU A 109 -4.28 -10.08 10.05
C LEU A 109 -4.90 -9.18 8.97
N GLN A 110 -5.91 -9.66 8.25
CA GLN A 110 -6.62 -8.88 7.24
C GLN A 110 -7.40 -7.72 7.86
N GLU A 111 -8.06 -7.95 9.00
CA GLU A 111 -8.77 -6.91 9.75
C GLU A 111 -7.81 -5.81 10.20
N GLU A 112 -6.75 -6.16 10.92
CA GLU A 112 -5.85 -5.16 11.51
C GLU A 112 -5.06 -4.37 10.45
N LEU A 113 -4.64 -5.03 9.35
CA LEU A 113 -4.05 -4.31 8.20
C LEU A 113 -5.04 -3.33 7.56
N SER A 114 -6.32 -3.70 7.48
CA SER A 114 -7.37 -2.86 6.92
C SER A 114 -7.67 -1.68 7.83
N ASP A 115 -7.75 -1.89 9.14
CA ASP A 115 -8.01 -0.85 10.13
C ASP A 115 -6.88 0.19 10.14
N VAL A 116 -5.61 -0.24 10.11
CA VAL A 116 -4.45 0.66 9.95
C VAL A 116 -4.57 1.51 8.69
N LEU A 117 -4.92 0.91 7.55
CA LEU A 117 -5.08 1.62 6.29
C LEU A 117 -6.24 2.62 6.35
N ILE A 118 -7.38 2.24 6.92
CA ILE A 118 -8.57 3.09 7.02
C ILE A 118 -8.24 4.38 7.80
N TYR A 119 -7.62 4.26 8.98
CA TYR A 119 -7.27 5.44 9.77
C TYR A 119 -6.17 6.28 9.11
N LEU A 120 -5.21 5.66 8.42
CA LEU A 120 -4.20 6.40 7.66
C LEU A 120 -4.83 7.24 6.55
N VAL A 121 -5.77 6.67 5.78
CA VAL A 121 -6.50 7.39 4.73
C VAL A 121 -7.37 8.49 5.32
N ALA A 122 -8.08 8.22 6.42
CA ALA A 122 -8.89 9.20 7.11
C ALA A 122 -8.05 10.37 7.64
N LEU A 123 -6.88 10.09 8.24
CA LEU A 123 -5.94 11.09 8.72
C LEU A 123 -5.39 11.95 7.57
N ALA A 124 -4.96 11.34 6.48
CA ALA A 124 -4.47 12.06 5.31
C ALA A 124 -5.55 12.99 4.73
N ALA A 125 -6.79 12.49 4.62
CA ALA A 125 -7.92 13.29 4.14
C ALA A 125 -8.20 14.48 5.07
N ARG A 126 -8.19 14.26 6.41
CA ARG A 126 -8.41 15.31 7.40
C ARG A 126 -7.32 16.37 7.42
N CYS A 127 -6.09 16.00 7.03
CA CYS A 127 -4.94 16.87 6.87
C CYS A 127 -4.80 17.47 5.45
N HIS A 128 -5.75 17.21 4.55
CA HIS A 128 -5.73 17.67 3.15
C HIS A 128 -4.47 17.21 2.38
N VAL A 129 -3.97 16.02 2.68
CA VAL A 129 -2.85 15.40 1.98
C VAL A 129 -3.37 14.50 0.85
N ASP A 130 -2.89 14.73 -0.37
CA ASP A 130 -3.02 13.77 -1.46
C ASP A 130 -2.06 12.60 -1.21
N LEU A 131 -2.54 11.60 -0.47
CA LEU A 131 -1.75 10.45 -0.05
C LEU A 131 -1.16 9.67 -1.25
N PRO A 132 -1.91 9.37 -2.33
CA PRO A 132 -1.33 8.78 -3.54
C PRO A 132 -0.13 9.56 -4.09
N GLN A 133 -0.27 10.88 -4.28
CA GLN A 133 0.84 11.70 -4.81
C GLN A 133 2.01 11.81 -3.83
N ALA A 134 1.73 11.87 -2.52
CA ALA A 134 2.76 11.87 -1.48
C ALA A 134 3.58 10.57 -1.50
N VAL A 135 2.93 9.42 -1.69
CA VAL A 135 3.61 8.12 -1.80
C VAL A 135 4.49 8.06 -3.05
N LEU A 136 4.00 8.50 -4.22
CA LEU A 136 4.80 8.54 -5.45
C LEU A 136 6.05 9.40 -5.28
N SER A 137 5.88 10.62 -4.75
CA SER A 137 6.97 11.54 -4.47
C SER A 137 7.99 10.95 -3.49
N LYS A 138 7.51 10.26 -2.45
CA LYS A 138 8.36 9.60 -1.46
C LYS A 138 9.14 8.44 -2.06
N MET A 139 8.54 7.68 -2.98
CA MET A 139 9.21 6.59 -3.68
C MET A 139 10.32 7.09 -4.61
N ASP A 140 10.12 8.19 -5.31
CA ASP A 140 11.19 8.81 -6.11
C ASP A 140 12.35 9.28 -5.25
N LEU A 141 12.06 9.89 -4.09
CA LEU A 141 13.09 10.24 -3.11
C LEU A 141 13.82 9.00 -2.58
N ASN A 142 13.12 7.91 -2.31
CA ASN A 142 13.72 6.66 -1.84
C ASN A 142 14.66 6.07 -2.91
N ARG A 143 14.27 6.07 -4.20
CA ARG A 143 15.13 5.59 -5.30
C ARG A 143 16.43 6.38 -5.40
N ARG A 144 16.37 7.70 -5.17
CA ARG A 144 17.56 8.57 -5.17
C ARG A 144 18.46 8.34 -3.96
N ARG A 145 17.87 8.10 -2.78
CA ARG A 145 18.60 7.82 -1.54
C ARG A 145 19.20 6.42 -1.49
N TYR A 146 18.57 5.46 -2.14
CA TYR A 146 18.99 4.06 -2.16
C TYR A 146 19.17 3.57 -3.62
N PRO A 147 20.28 3.97 -4.28
CA PRO A 147 20.57 3.47 -5.62
C PRO A 147 20.76 1.96 -5.62
N ALA A 148 20.10 1.25 -6.53
CA ALA A 148 20.07 -0.21 -6.55
C ALA A 148 21.46 -0.87 -6.61
N HIS A 149 22.45 -0.22 -7.23
CA HIS A 149 23.82 -0.74 -7.30
C HIS A 149 24.59 -0.60 -5.97
N LEU A 150 24.19 0.32 -5.09
CA LEU A 150 24.83 0.53 -3.78
C LEU A 150 24.06 -0.15 -2.64
N SER A 151 22.74 -0.33 -2.79
CA SER A 151 21.86 -0.80 -1.71
C SER A 151 21.40 -2.24 -1.84
N ARG A 152 21.78 -2.97 -2.90
CA ARG A 152 21.36 -4.38 -3.10
C ARG A 152 21.90 -5.27 -1.97
N GLY A 153 21.00 -5.97 -1.28
CA GLY A 153 21.36 -6.87 -0.18
C GLY A 153 21.89 -6.16 1.07
N SER A 154 21.77 -4.83 1.14
CA SER A 154 22.27 -4.02 2.25
C SER A 154 21.11 -3.37 3.00
N ALA A 155 21.13 -3.46 4.32
CA ALA A 155 20.21 -2.76 5.22
C ALA A 155 20.80 -1.43 5.73
N LEU A 156 21.95 -1.00 5.20
CA LEU A 156 22.59 0.25 5.60
C LEU A 156 21.68 1.44 5.31
N LYS A 157 21.72 2.42 6.21
CA LYS A 157 21.03 3.69 6.00
C LYS A 157 21.72 4.43 4.85
N TYR A 158 20.96 5.24 4.10
CA TYR A 158 21.50 6.02 2.98
C TYR A 158 22.68 6.94 3.34
N THR A 159 22.79 7.34 4.62
CA THR A 159 23.92 8.12 5.15
C THR A 159 25.22 7.33 5.18
N ASP A 160 25.12 6.01 5.19
CA ASP A 160 26.23 5.08 5.42
C ASP A 160 26.50 4.22 4.17
N LEU A 161 25.82 4.50 3.06
CA LEU A 161 26.10 3.88 1.76
C LEU A 161 27.45 4.39 1.21
N PRO A 162 28.23 3.55 0.51
CA PRO A 162 29.48 3.99 -0.09
C PRO A 162 29.25 5.20 -1.00
N HIS A 163 29.90 6.32 -0.69
CA HIS A 163 29.75 7.57 -1.42
C HIS A 163 30.54 7.45 -2.74
N GLY A 164 29.84 7.12 -3.83
CA GLY A 164 30.34 7.32 -5.19
C GLY A 164 30.96 6.09 -5.84
N ALA A 165 30.27 5.60 -6.87
CA ALA A 165 30.89 5.26 -8.14
C ALA A 165 30.15 6.04 -9.24
N THR A 166 30.27 7.37 -9.23
CA THR A 166 29.99 8.18 -10.42
C THR A 166 31.31 8.36 -11.16
N SER A 167 31.57 7.50 -12.14
CA SER A 167 32.48 7.75 -13.25
C SER A 167 32.23 6.71 -14.33
N GLU A 168 31.63 7.17 -15.42
CA GLU A 168 31.89 6.73 -16.80
C GLU A 168 31.78 5.23 -17.11
N ASP A 169 30.60 4.80 -17.59
CA ASP A 169 30.57 3.77 -18.66
C ASP A 169 29.35 3.94 -19.59
N GLN A 170 29.04 5.20 -19.89
CA GLN A 170 28.33 5.56 -21.13
C GLN A 170 29.36 6.14 -22.09
N ALA A 171 30.08 5.27 -22.79
CA ALA A 171 30.83 5.64 -23.98
C ALA A 171 30.70 4.53 -25.04
N VAL A 172 29.77 4.75 -25.97
CA VAL A 172 29.89 4.50 -27.41
C VAL A 172 30.30 3.08 -27.84
N GLY A 173 29.36 2.36 -28.49
CA GLY A 173 29.66 1.16 -29.26
C GLY A 173 30.56 1.40 -30.47
N PRO A 174 30.93 0.34 -31.20
CA PRO A 174 30.30 0.23 -32.51
C PRO A 174 29.88 -1.19 -32.87
N ALA A 175 29.05 -1.21 -33.92
CA ALA A 175 28.49 -2.35 -34.59
C ALA A 175 29.54 -3.23 -35.29
N ASP A 176 29.03 -4.40 -35.72
CA ASP A 176 29.49 -5.28 -36.79
C ASP A 176 30.74 -6.13 -36.54
N LEU A 177 30.51 -7.44 -36.41
CA LEU A 177 31.28 -8.47 -37.10
C LEU A 177 30.37 -9.68 -37.39
N ASP A 178 29.82 -9.69 -38.60
CA ASP A 178 29.41 -10.91 -39.30
C ASP A 178 30.58 -11.89 -39.41
N CYS A 179 30.32 -13.19 -39.25
CA CYS A 179 31.02 -14.20 -40.05
C CYS A 179 30.16 -15.46 -40.23
N GLU A 180 29.84 -15.70 -41.49
CA GLU A 180 29.06 -16.79 -42.03
C GLU A 180 29.74 -18.18 -41.97
N SER A 181 28.87 -19.20 -42.03
CA SER A 181 29.03 -20.48 -42.74
C SER A 181 29.88 -21.60 -42.11
N LYS A 182 29.21 -22.74 -41.86
CA LYS A 182 29.16 -23.86 -42.82
C LYS A 182 28.22 -24.96 -42.32
N GLY A 183 27.30 -25.37 -43.18
CA GLY A 183 26.54 -26.60 -42.99
C GLY A 183 27.37 -27.84 -43.27
N GLN A 184 26.96 -28.96 -42.70
CA GLN A 184 26.99 -30.27 -43.36
C GLN A 184 26.09 -31.27 -42.64
N ALA A 185 25.41 -32.06 -43.46
CA ALA A 185 24.45 -33.08 -43.12
C ALA A 185 25.14 -34.41 -42.72
N SER A 186 24.28 -35.39 -42.40
CA SER A 186 24.50 -36.85 -42.33
C SER A 186 24.87 -37.40 -40.95
N THR A 187 23.98 -38.17 -40.33
CA THR A 187 23.83 -39.63 -40.55
C THR A 187 22.45 -40.07 -40.08
#